data_AF-A0A6L7N0H8-F1
#
_entry.id   AF-A0A6L7N0H8-F1
#
_cell.length_a   1.000
_cell.length_b   1.000
_cell.length_c   1.000
_cell.angle_alpha   90.00
_cell.angle_beta   90.00
_cell.angle_gamma   90.00
#
_symmetry.space_group_name_H-M   'P 1'
#
loop_
_entity.id
_entity.type
_entity.pdbx_description
1 polymer ?
#
loop_
_entity_poly.entity_id
_entity_poly.type
_entity_poly.pdbx_seq_one_letter_code
_entity_poly.pdbx_strand_id
1 'polypeptide(L)' 'MSITFRKIADDEAIIFHDGKAVGDLYRHEDPLTGRPVYLVLLASDHRGWVAVHDRAQVRDSIRSRLRSHPTMSWRY' A
#
# COMPACT_ATOMS: atom_id res chain seq x y z
N MET A 1 2.73 16.07 -0.24
CA MET A 1 2.48 14.63 -0.52
C MET A 1 1.77 14.01 0.66
N SER A 2 0.45 13.88 0.56
CA SER A 2 -0.38 13.22 1.58
C SER A 2 -0.68 11.79 1.13
N ILE A 3 -0.55 10.84 2.07
CA ILE A 3 -1.02 9.45 1.90
C ILE A 3 -2.19 9.26 2.85
N THR A 4 -3.34 8.95 2.28
CA THR A 4 -4.57 8.66 3.03
C THR A 4 -5.09 7.28 2.66
N PHE A 5 -5.97 6.75 3.50
CA PHE A 5 -6.54 5.42 3.36
C PHE A 5 -8.06 5.52 3.44
N ARG A 6 -8.76 4.77 2.58
CA ARG A 6 -10.20 4.56 2.70
C ARG A 6 -10.45 3.08 2.99
N LYS A 7 -11.00 2.80 4.17
CA LYS A 7 -11.38 1.45 4.59
C LYS A 7 -12.45 0.90 3.65
N ILE A 8 -12.29 -0.35 3.20
CA ILE A 8 -13.27 -1.13 2.43
C ILE A 8 -13.81 -2.27 3.28
N ALA A 9 -12.92 -3.01 3.92
CA ALA A 9 -13.22 -4.08 4.87
C ALA A 9 -12.37 -3.94 6.14
N ASP A 10 -12.54 -4.83 7.12
CA ASP A 10 -11.76 -4.81 8.36
C ASP A 10 -10.25 -5.01 8.12
N ASP A 11 -9.92 -5.76 7.08
CA ASP A 11 -8.57 -6.11 6.65
C ASP A 11 -8.16 -5.43 5.33
N GLU A 12 -9.01 -4.63 4.69
CA GLU A 12 -8.74 -4.03 3.37
C GLU A 12 -8.97 -2.50 3.35
N ALA A 13 -8.06 -1.77 2.70
CA ALA A 13 -8.19 -0.35 2.45
C ALA A 13 -7.58 0.09 1.12
N ILE A 14 -8.20 1.06 0.45
CA ILE A 14 -7.63 1.72 -0.74
C ILE A 14 -6.65 2.80 -0.29
N ILE A 15 -5.49 2.85 -0.94
CA ILE A 15 -4.44 3.83 -0.74
C ILE A 15 -4.63 4.99 -1.71
N PHE A 16 -4.64 6.20 -1.16
CA PHE A 16 -4.67 7.44 -1.93
C PHE A 16 -3.35 8.21 -1.75
N HIS A 17 -2.83 8.74 -2.85
CA HIS A 17 -1.71 9.68 -2.88
C HIS A 17 -2.16 10.96 -3.59
N ASP A 18 -2.12 12.08 -2.87
CA ASP A 18 -2.58 13.38 -3.35
C ASP A 18 -3.98 13.32 -4.00
N GLY A 19 -4.90 12.59 -3.37
CA GLY A 19 -6.30 12.46 -3.78
C GLY A 19 -6.59 11.43 -4.88
N LYS A 20 -5.56 10.79 -5.44
CA LYS A 20 -5.71 9.73 -6.45
C LYS A 20 -5.51 8.36 -5.83
N ALA A 21 -6.36 7.40 -6.20
CA ALA A 21 -6.17 6.00 -5.81
C ALA A 21 -4.90 5.47 -6.50
N VAL A 22 -4.00 4.90 -5.72
CA VAL A 22 -2.69 4.41 -6.20
C VAL A 22 -2.44 2.96 -5.86
N GLY A 23 -3.34 2.31 -5.12
CA GLY A 23 -3.16 0.93 -4.70
C GLY A 23 -4.08 0.54 -3.57
N ASP A 24 -3.81 -0.64 -3.02
CA ASP A 24 -4.59 -1.30 -1.99
C ASP A 24 -3.68 -1.78 -0.86
N LEU A 25 -4.23 -1.85 0.34
CA LEU A 25 -3.59 -2.27 1.57
C LEU A 25 -4.42 -3.39 2.18
N TYR A 26 -3.77 -4.51 2.47
CA TYR A 26 -4.40 -5.64 3.13
C TYR A 26 -3.66 -5.96 4.43
N ARG A 27 -4.38 -6.34 5.48
CA ARG A 27 -3.82 -6.76 6.76
C ARG A 27 -4.08 -8.25 6.94
N HIS A 28 -3.03 -9.04 7.03
CA HIS A 28 -3.10 -10.46 7.35
C HIS A 28 -2.33 -10.78 8.62
N GLU A 29 -2.51 -11.99 9.12
CA GLU A 29 -1.62 -12.57 10.13
C GLU A 29 -0.56 -13.41 9.42
N ASP A 30 0.70 -13.17 9.74
CA ASP A 30 1.81 -13.95 9.22
C ASP A 30 1.79 -15.35 9.88
N PRO A 31 1.61 -16.43 9.12
CA PRO A 31 1.42 -17.77 9.68
C PRO A 31 2.67 -18.32 10.38
N LEU A 32 3.85 -17.75 10.12
CA LEU A 32 5.11 -18.18 10.74
C LEU A 32 5.38 -17.47 12.07
N THR A 33 4.84 -16.26 12.24
CA THR A 33 5.15 -15.42 13.43
C THR A 33 3.93 -15.09 14.27
N GLY A 34 2.71 -15.31 13.77
CA GLY A 34 1.45 -14.89 14.41
C GLY A 34 1.30 -13.36 14.50
N ARG A 35 2.16 -12.59 13.82
CA ARG A 35 2.16 -11.13 13.87
C ARG A 35 1.41 -10.56 12.66
N PRO A 36 0.80 -9.37 12.79
CA PRO A 36 0.18 -8.72 11.65
C PRO A 36 1.23 -8.38 10.58
N VAL A 37 0.90 -8.69 9.33
CA VAL A 37 1.64 -8.25 8.14
C VAL A 37 0.70 -7.43 7.26
N TYR A 38 1.21 -6.30 6.77
CA TYR A 38 0.50 -5.40 5.89
C TYR A 38 1.01 -5.59 4.47
N LEU A 39 0.16 -6.08 3.58
CA LEU A 39 0.45 -6.25 2.16
C LEU A 39 0.03 -4.97 1.42
N VAL A 40 1.02 -4.28 0.85
CA VAL A 40 0.81 -3.08 0.05
C VAL A 40 0.91 -3.45 -1.43
N LEU A 41 -0.15 -3.21 -2.18
CA LEU A 41 -0.18 -3.34 -3.63
C LEU A 41 -0.30 -1.96 -4.25
N LEU A 42 0.66 -1.54 -5.07
CA LEU A 42 0.56 -0.29 -5.81
C LEU A 42 0.26 -0.57 -7.28
N ALA A 43 -0.69 0.15 -7.86
CA ALA A 43 -1.09 -0.01 -9.26
C ALA A 43 0.08 0.27 -10.24
N SER A 44 1.05 1.08 -9.82
CA SER A 44 2.25 1.39 -10.62
C SER A 44 3.35 0.32 -10.52
N ASP A 45 3.19 -0.63 -9.61
CA ASP A 45 4.24 -1.56 -9.23
C ASP A 45 3.98 -2.97 -9.75
N HIS A 46 4.35 -3.18 -11.01
CA HIS A 46 4.26 -4.46 -11.70
C HIS A 46 5.06 -5.60 -11.03
N ARG A 47 5.97 -5.27 -10.10
CA ARG A 47 6.81 -6.26 -9.38
C ARG A 47 6.13 -6.85 -8.15
N GLY A 48 4.92 -6.40 -7.83
CA GLY A 48 4.05 -7.02 -6.82
C GLY A 48 4.20 -6.49 -5.40
N TRP A 49 3.51 -7.19 -4.50
CA TRP A 49 3.25 -6.84 -3.11
C TRP A 49 4.49 -6.48 -2.30
N VAL A 50 4.37 -5.48 -1.42
CA VAL A 50 5.28 -5.28 -0.29
C VAL A 50 4.63 -5.80 0.97
N ALA A 51 5.29 -6.74 1.64
CA ALA A 51 4.97 -7.08 3.01
C ALA A 51 5.66 -6.12 3.98
N VAL A 52 4.89 -5.50 4.87
CA VAL A 52 5.38 -4.62 5.93
C VAL A 52 4.89 -5.18 7.27
N HIS A 53 5.79 -5.54 8.18
CA HIS A 53 5.41 -6.11 9.49
C HIS A 53 5.16 -5.05 10.57
N ASP A 54 5.53 -3.79 10.31
CA ASP A 54 5.33 -2.67 11.22
C ASP A 54 4.34 -1.66 10.63
N ARG A 55 3.20 -1.48 11.34
CA ARG A 55 2.15 -0.54 10.95
C ARG A 55 2.68 0.90 10.80
N ALA A 56 3.64 1.31 11.65
CA ALA A 56 4.19 2.66 11.60
C ALA A 56 4.94 2.92 10.29
N GLN A 57 5.52 1.87 9.69
CA GLN A 57 6.35 1.97 8.49
C GLN A 57 5.55 1.91 7.19
N VAL A 58 4.28 1.47 7.21
CA VAL A 58 3.44 1.30 6.00
C VAL A 58 3.44 2.54 5.12
N ARG A 59 3.26 3.74 5.71
CA ARG A 59 3.26 5.00 4.95
C ARG A 59 4.60 5.27 4.29
N ASP A 60 5.70 5.02 5.00
CA ASP A 60 7.04 5.28 4.47
C ASP A 60 7.42 4.25 3.39
N SER A 61 7.01 2.99 3.54
CA SER A 61 7.12 1.98 2.50
C SER A 61 6.37 2.38 1.22
N ILE A 62 5.14 2.89 1.34
CA ILE A 62 4.36 3.41 0.21
C ILE A 62 5.07 4.60 -0.44
N ARG A 63 5.52 5.59 0.35
CA ARG A 63 6.27 6.76 -0.18
C ARG A 63 7.51 6.32 -0.95
N SER A 64 8.28 5.39 -0.38
CA SER A 64 9.49 4.87 -1.00
C SER A 64 9.18 4.22 -2.34
N ARG A 65 8.18 3.31 -2.38
CA ARG A 65 7.78 2.63 -3.61
C ARG A 65 7.21 3.60 -4.66
N LEU A 66 6.37 4.56 -4.29
CA LEU A 66 5.85 5.56 -5.25
C LEU A 66 6.96 6.42 -5.86
N ARG A 67 8.06 6.67 -5.13
CA ARG A 67 9.24 7.34 -5.69
C ARG A 67 10.01 6.45 -6.67
N SER A 68 10.13 5.16 -6.38
CA SER A 68 10.82 4.19 -7.25
C SER A 68 9.99 3.78 -8.48
N HIS A 69 8.67 3.77 -8.35
CA HIS A 69 7.70 3.38 -9.38
C HIS A 69 6.59 4.44 -9.45
N PRO A 70 6.86 5.63 -10.01
CA PRO A 70 5.86 6.67 -10.13
C PRO A 70 4.68 6.17 -10.95
N THR A 71 3.46 6.39 -10.45
CA THR A 71 2.22 6.10 -11.19
C THR A 71 2.26 6.76 -12.56
N MET A 72 2.34 5.95 -13.61
CA MET A 72 2.15 6.44 -14.98
C MET A 72 0.76 7.06 -15.05
N SER A 73 0.73 8.34 -15.39
CA SER A 73 -0.50 9.05 -15.66
C SER A 73 -1.06 8.48 -16.96
N TRP A 74 -1.93 7.47 -16.87
CA TRP A 74 -2.75 7.10 -18.03
C TRP A 74 -3.69 8.27 -18.30
N ARG A 75 -3.30 9.11 -19.26
CA ARG A 75 -4.22 10.03 -19.92
C ARG A 75 -5.15 9.16 -20.74
N TYR A 76 -6.34 8.89 -20.21
CA TYR A 76 -7.49 8.54 -21.04
C TYR A 76 -7.97 9.80 -21.76
#